data_AF-A0A1Y6EHZ2-F1
#
_entry.id   AF-A0A1Y6EHZ2-F1
#
_cell.length_a   1.000
_cell.length_b   1.000
_cell.length_c   1.000
_cell.angle_alpha   90.00
_cell.angle_beta   90.00
_cell.angle_gamma   90.00
#
_symmetry.space_group_name_H-M   'P 1'
#
loop_
_entity.id
_entity.type
_entity.pdbx_description
1 polymer ?
#
loop_
_entity_poly.entity_id
_entity_poly.type
_entity_poly.pdbx_seq_one_letter_code
_entity_poly.pdbx_strand_id
1 'polypeptide(L)'
;MTHYFETESFVEEISQSPEIAASHYRVIERLCKKVDVVKSIYQRYSSDVASKMSDQEVSHTTYCNFFECLVRATKIKSDLKFLNSAIKLNNQMKQKLIISPEKHRSNQAELDVLLDKLVSNKREDNV
;
A
#
# COMPACT_ATOMS: atom_id res chain seq x y z
N MET A 1 -22.64 14.23 -12.49
CA MET A 1 -22.08 12.93 -12.86
C MET A 1 -21.01 12.60 -11.83
N THR A 2 -21.33 11.75 -10.87
CA THR A 2 -20.46 11.45 -9.74
C THR A 2 -19.37 10.50 -10.26
N HIS A 3 -18.15 11.00 -10.46
CA HIS A 3 -17.01 10.14 -10.81
C HIS A 3 -16.74 9.19 -9.65
N TYR A 4 -17.36 8.01 -9.70
CA TYR A 4 -16.96 6.90 -8.85
C TYR A 4 -15.51 6.57 -9.22
N PHE A 5 -14.63 6.77 -8.25
CA PHE A 5 -13.23 6.45 -8.38
C PHE A 5 -13.09 4.93 -8.29
N GLU A 6 -13.10 4.23 -9.43
CA GLU A 6 -12.84 2.79 -9.48
C GLU A 6 -11.38 2.54 -9.13
N THR A 7 -11.15 2.33 -7.83
CA THR A 7 -9.82 2.16 -7.26
C THR A 7 -9.09 0.97 -7.89
N GLU A 8 -9.84 -0.06 -8.30
CA GLU A 8 -9.29 -1.25 -8.96
C GLU A 8 -8.75 -0.92 -10.36
N SER A 9 -9.56 -0.28 -11.21
CA SER A 9 -9.18 0.13 -12.57
C SER A 9 -7.93 1.03 -12.56
N PHE A 10 -7.85 1.98 -11.60
CA PHE A 10 -6.66 2.81 -11.43
C PHE A 10 -5.44 1.99 -11.00
N VAL A 11 -5.58 1.10 -10.01
CA VAL A 11 -4.48 0.27 -9.51
C VAL A 11 -3.97 -0.69 -10.60
N GLU A 12 -4.87 -1.23 -11.41
CA GLU A 12 -4.53 -2.06 -12.56
C GLU A 12 -3.73 -1.28 -13.60
N GLU A 13 -4.21 -0.09 -13.99
CA GLU A 13 -3.52 0.81 -14.93
C GLU A 13 -2.09 1.12 -14.48
N ILE A 14 -1.89 1.54 -13.22
CA ILE A 14 -0.56 1.88 -12.72
C ILE A 14 0.36 0.66 -12.56
N SER A 15 -0.21 -0.52 -12.29
CA SER A 15 0.56 -1.76 -12.15
C SER A 15 1.17 -2.19 -13.49
N GLN A 16 0.44 -1.98 -14.58
CA GLN A 16 0.86 -2.31 -15.94
C GLN A 16 1.77 -1.22 -16.55
N SER A 17 1.66 0.03 -16.06
CA SER A 17 2.51 1.12 -16.56
C SER A 17 3.97 0.95 -16.12
N PRO A 18 4.96 1.11 -17.02
CA PRO A 18 6.38 1.08 -16.66
C PRO A 18 6.80 2.29 -15.81
N GLU A 19 6.09 3.41 -15.92
CA GLU A 19 6.37 4.63 -15.17
C GLU A 19 5.15 5.12 -14.38
N ILE A 20 5.39 5.71 -13.21
CA ILE A 20 4.34 6.34 -12.40
C ILE A 20 4.35 7.84 -12.71
N ALA A 21 3.37 8.32 -13.48
CA ALA A 21 3.23 9.72 -13.82
C ALA A 21 3.04 10.61 -12.56
N ALA A 22 3.46 11.88 -12.65
CA ALA A 22 3.35 12.84 -11.55
C ALA A 22 1.90 12.99 -11.03
N SER A 23 0.92 12.94 -11.93
CA SER A 23 -0.52 12.97 -11.63
C SER A 23 -0.97 11.77 -10.76
N HIS A 24 -0.34 10.61 -10.91
CA HIS A 24 -0.72 9.37 -10.21
C HIS A 24 -0.32 9.40 -8.73
N TYR A 25 0.75 10.10 -8.36
CA TYR A 25 1.19 10.18 -6.96
C TYR A 25 0.12 10.78 -6.04
N ARG A 26 -0.63 11.79 -6.49
CA ARG A 26 -1.72 12.37 -5.69
C ARG A 26 -2.80 11.34 -5.36
N VAL A 27 -3.07 10.42 -6.28
CA VAL A 27 -4.02 9.33 -6.07
C VAL A 27 -3.44 8.29 -5.13
N ILE A 28 -2.19 7.87 -5.36
CA ILE A 28 -1.50 6.91 -4.50
C ILE A 28 -1.46 7.40 -3.04
N GLU A 29 -1.17 8.68 -2.82
CA GLU A 29 -1.21 9.29 -1.48
C GLU A 29 -2.61 9.23 -0.84
N ARG A 30 -3.68 9.45 -1.60
CA ARG A 30 -5.05 9.31 -1.09
C ARG A 30 -5.35 7.85 -0.71
N LEU A 31 -4.87 6.88 -1.49
CA LEU A 31 -5.02 5.46 -1.18
C LEU A 31 -4.20 5.06 0.05
N CYS A 32 -3.00 5.61 0.24
CA CYS A 32 -2.20 5.43 1.46
C CYS A 32 -2.98 5.86 2.72
N LYS A 33 -3.67 7.00 2.65
CA LYS A 33 -4.53 7.46 3.75
C LYS A 33 -5.69 6.52 4.03
N LYS A 34 -6.26 5.86 3.00
CA LYS A 34 -7.31 4.86 3.20
C LYS A 34 -6.79 3.63 3.96
N VAL A 35 -5.57 3.16 3.66
CA VAL A 35 -4.93 2.07 4.43
C VAL A 35 -4.81 2.44 5.92
N ASP A 36 -4.45 3.69 6.22
CA ASP A 36 -4.36 4.19 7.60
C ASP A 36 -5.73 4.27 8.30
N VAL A 37 -6.75 4.77 7.60
CA VAL A 37 -8.12 4.88 8.13
C VAL A 37 -8.72 3.51 8.41
N VAL A 38 -8.55 2.55 7.50
CA VAL A 38 -9.04 1.18 7.69
C VAL A 38 -8.40 0.56 8.94
N LYS A 39 -7.08 0.70 9.11
CA LYS A 39 -6.41 0.20 10.33
C LYS A 39 -6.96 0.84 11.61
N SER A 40 -7.16 2.16 11.62
CA SER A 40 -7.70 2.91 12.77
C SER A 40 -9.13 2.50 13.13
N ILE A 41 -10.00 2.35 12.12
CA ILE A 41 -11.39 1.92 12.31
C ILE A 41 -11.45 0.47 12.81
N TYR A 42 -10.66 -0.44 12.23
CA TYR A 42 -10.60 -1.84 12.69
C TYR A 42 -10.09 -1.96 14.13
N GLN A 43 -9.08 -1.17 14.50
CA GLN A 43 -8.59 -1.15 15.89
C GLN A 43 -9.66 -0.65 16.87
N ARG A 44 -10.54 0.26 16.44
CA ARG A 44 -11.52 0.90 17.31
C ARG A 44 -12.87 0.19 17.37
N TYR A 45 -13.26 -0.56 16.33
CA TYR A 45 -14.62 -1.09 16.18
C TYR A 45 -14.64 -2.58 15.77
N SER A 46 -13.62 -3.36 16.15
CA SER A 46 -13.44 -4.76 15.70
C SER A 46 -14.65 -5.69 15.89
N SER A 47 -15.59 -5.39 16.80
CA SER A 47 -16.83 -6.13 16.99
C SER A 47 -17.98 -5.72 16.05
N ASP A 48 -18.09 -4.43 15.68
CA ASP A 48 -19.26 -3.89 14.96
C ASP A 48 -19.05 -3.71 13.45
N VAL A 49 -17.79 -3.56 13.01
CA VAL A 49 -17.48 -3.25 11.61
C VAL A 49 -17.31 -4.51 10.74
N ALA A 50 -17.02 -5.66 11.35
CA ALA A 50 -16.89 -6.93 10.64
C ALA A 50 -18.17 -7.31 9.86
N SER A 51 -19.35 -6.93 10.37
CA SER A 51 -20.63 -7.27 9.73
C SER A 51 -21.05 -6.31 8.61
N LYS A 52 -20.40 -5.14 8.45
CA LYS A 52 -20.79 -4.11 7.47
C LYS A 52 -19.89 -4.01 6.24
N MET A 53 -18.81 -4.80 6.17
CA MET A 53 -17.89 -4.81 5.01
C MET A 53 -18.27 -5.85 3.94
N SER A 54 -19.52 -6.32 3.87
CA SER A 54 -19.92 -7.33 2.88
C SER A 54 -20.10 -6.85 1.44
N ASP A 55 -20.04 -5.55 1.14
CA ASP A 55 -20.60 -5.09 -0.15
C ASP A 55 -19.58 -4.63 -1.20
N GLN A 56 -18.28 -4.71 -0.93
CA GLN A 56 -17.24 -4.64 -1.99
C GLN A 56 -15.91 -5.17 -1.47
N GLU A 57 -15.72 -6.48 -1.54
CA GLU A 57 -14.42 -7.09 -1.28
C GLU A 57 -13.47 -6.76 -2.43
N VAL A 58 -12.53 -5.83 -2.19
CA VAL A 58 -11.47 -5.50 -3.14
C VAL A 58 -10.69 -6.76 -3.49
N SER A 59 -10.47 -7.02 -4.78
CA SER A 59 -9.88 -8.28 -5.23
C SER A 59 -8.46 -8.53 -4.65
N HIS A 60 -8.09 -9.80 -4.46
CA HIS A 60 -6.73 -10.18 -4.05
C HIS A 60 -5.67 -9.56 -4.98
N THR A 61 -5.94 -9.59 -6.28
CA THR A 61 -5.07 -9.01 -7.31
C THR A 61 -4.85 -7.51 -7.08
N THR A 62 -5.90 -6.76 -6.74
CA THR A 62 -5.78 -5.32 -6.47
C THR A 62 -4.89 -5.04 -5.26
N TYR A 63 -4.96 -5.85 -4.19
CA TYR A 63 -4.05 -5.70 -3.05
C TYR A 63 -2.59 -5.92 -3.44
N CYS A 64 -2.31 -6.97 -4.21
CA CYS A 64 -0.97 -7.28 -4.70
C CYS A 64 -0.44 -6.17 -5.61
N ASN A 65 -1.24 -5.74 -6.59
CA ASN A 65 -0.89 -4.66 -7.51
C ASN A 65 -0.61 -3.35 -6.77
N PHE A 66 -1.44 -3.00 -5.79
CA PHE A 66 -1.23 -1.79 -5.01
C PHE A 66 0.03 -1.87 -4.14
N PHE A 67 0.33 -3.04 -3.56
CA PHE A 67 1.59 -3.27 -2.84
C PHE A 67 2.81 -3.01 -3.74
N GLU A 68 2.83 -3.58 -4.94
CA GLU A 68 3.91 -3.38 -5.91
C GLU A 68 4.05 -1.91 -6.32
N CYS A 69 2.93 -1.20 -6.47
CA CYS A 69 2.93 0.23 -6.77
C CYS A 69 3.54 1.05 -5.65
N LEU A 70 3.27 0.73 -4.38
CA LEU A 70 3.87 1.41 -3.24
C LEU A 70 5.38 1.14 -3.14
N VAL A 71 5.80 -0.10 -3.40
CA VAL A 71 7.23 -0.47 -3.46
C VAL A 71 7.95 0.31 -4.56
N ARG A 72 7.36 0.39 -5.77
CA ARG A 72 7.90 1.19 -6.88
C ARG A 72 7.94 2.68 -6.54
N ALA A 73 6.86 3.24 -6.00
CA ALA A 73 6.79 4.64 -5.59
C ALA A 73 7.85 4.98 -4.52
N THR A 74 8.09 4.06 -3.57
CA THR A 74 9.14 4.19 -2.56
C THR A 74 10.51 4.27 -3.21
N LYS A 75 10.82 3.37 -4.16
CA LYS A 75 12.10 3.36 -4.88
C LYS A 75 12.33 4.64 -5.70
N ILE A 76 11.29 5.17 -6.33
CA ILE A 76 11.39 6.35 -7.21
C ILE A 76 11.48 7.65 -6.42
N LYS A 77 10.67 7.79 -5.35
CA LYS A 77 10.57 9.05 -4.59
C LYS A 77 11.44 9.10 -3.34
N SER A 78 12.04 7.97 -2.96
CA SER A 78 12.77 7.83 -1.70
C SER A 78 11.94 8.29 -0.48
N ASP A 79 10.62 8.09 -0.52
CA ASP A 79 9.68 8.60 0.49
C ASP A 79 9.30 7.50 1.49
N LEU A 80 9.60 7.75 2.77
CA LEU A 80 9.24 6.88 3.89
C LEU A 80 7.71 6.73 4.06
N LYS A 81 6.89 7.66 3.55
CA LYS A 81 5.43 7.56 3.60
C LYS A 81 4.94 6.36 2.80
N PHE A 82 5.41 6.20 1.56
CA PHE A 82 5.01 5.06 0.71
C PHE A 82 5.53 3.74 1.29
N LEU A 83 6.75 3.74 1.83
CA LEU A 83 7.30 2.57 2.51
C LEU A 83 6.43 2.14 3.71
N ASN A 84 6.06 3.11 4.55
CA ASN A 84 5.20 2.85 5.71
C ASN A 84 3.84 2.31 5.28
N SER A 85 3.24 2.85 4.22
CA SER A 85 1.99 2.33 3.66
C SER A 85 2.15 0.91 3.09
N ALA A 86 3.27 0.60 2.44
CA ALA A 86 3.57 -0.75 1.95
C ALA A 86 3.70 -1.78 3.09
N ILE A 87 4.38 -1.41 4.19
CA ILE A 87 4.50 -2.24 5.40
C ILE A 87 3.13 -2.50 6.01
N LYS A 88 2.29 -1.46 6.14
CA LYS A 88 0.93 -1.59 6.66
C LYS A 88 0.09 -2.51 5.79
N LEU A 89 0.16 -2.33 4.47
CA LEU A 89 -0.58 -3.14 3.51
C LEU A 89 -0.14 -4.62 3.55
N ASN A 90 1.17 -4.91 3.58
CA ASN A 90 1.70 -6.27 3.68
C ASN A 90 1.16 -7.00 4.94
N ASN A 91 1.13 -6.30 6.07
CA ASN A 91 0.57 -6.84 7.31
C ASN A 91 -0.95 -7.06 7.22
N GLN A 92 -1.67 -6.16 6.56
CA GLN A 92 -3.10 -6.33 6.32
C GLN A 92 -3.40 -7.52 5.40
N MET A 93 -2.62 -7.70 4.35
CA MET A 93 -2.74 -8.83 3.42
C MET A 93 -2.49 -10.17 4.15
N LYS A 94 -1.54 -10.22 5.09
CA LYS A 94 -1.36 -11.38 5.97
C LYS A 94 -2.58 -11.64 6.87
N GLN A 95 -3.09 -10.60 7.53
CA GLN A 95 -4.25 -10.73 8.44
C GLN A 95 -5.52 -11.19 7.71
N LYS A 96 -5.71 -10.74 6.48
CA LYS A 96 -6.83 -11.12 5.61
C LYS A 96 -6.59 -12.42 4.83
N LEU A 97 -5.47 -13.11 5.06
CA LEU A 97 -5.10 -14.34 4.34
C LEU A 97 -5.03 -14.17 2.81
N ILE A 98 -4.73 -12.96 2.33
CA ILE A 98 -4.57 -12.64 0.90
C ILE A 98 -3.26 -13.23 0.36
N ILE A 99 -2.23 -13.31 1.21
CA ILE A 99 -0.91 -13.85 0.86
C ILE A 99 -0.47 -14.94 1.85
N SER A 100 0.37 -15.86 1.37
CA SER A 100 0.96 -16.91 2.21
C SER A 100 1.95 -16.32 3.23
N PRO A 101 2.23 -17.05 4.33
CA PRO A 101 3.29 -16.68 5.27
C PRO A 101 4.67 -16.53 4.61
N GLU A 102 5.02 -17.35 3.61
CA GLU A 102 6.29 -17.18 2.86
C GLU A 102 6.30 -15.86 2.10
N LYS A 103 5.21 -15.54 1.39
CA LYS A 103 5.12 -14.31 0.60
C LYS A 103 5.17 -13.07 1.50
N HIS A 104 4.49 -13.10 2.65
CA HIS A 104 4.58 -12.03 3.65
C HIS A 104 6.02 -11.80 4.12
N ARG A 105 6.77 -12.87 4.43
CA ARG A 105 8.18 -12.78 4.82
C ARG A 105 9.07 -12.25 3.70
N SER A 106 8.86 -12.71 2.47
CA SER A 106 9.58 -12.23 1.29
C SER A 106 9.35 -10.73 1.05
N ASN A 107 8.09 -10.29 1.13
CA ASN A 107 7.73 -8.88 1.01
C ASN A 107 8.37 -8.07 2.15
N GLN A 108 8.33 -8.58 3.38
CA GLN A 108 8.91 -7.88 4.54
C GLN A 108 10.42 -7.69 4.37
N ALA A 109 11.15 -8.73 3.93
CA ALA A 109 12.57 -8.63 3.67
C ALA A 109 12.92 -7.57 2.61
N GLU A 110 12.11 -7.45 1.55
CA GLU A 110 12.30 -6.38 0.56
C GLU A 110 12.08 -4.98 1.18
N LEU A 111 11.03 -4.82 1.99
CA LEU A 111 10.72 -3.55 2.65
C LEU A 111 11.81 -3.14 3.64
N ASP A 112 12.39 -4.10 4.37
CA ASP A 112 13.48 -3.86 5.32
C ASP A 112 14.74 -3.35 4.58
N VAL A 113 15.08 -3.97 3.44
CA VAL A 113 16.18 -3.49 2.57
C VAL A 113 15.93 -2.06 2.07
N LEU A 114 14.68 -1.72 1.73
CA LEU A 114 14.33 -0.36 1.32
C LEU A 114 14.43 0.62 2.49
N LEU A 115 14.03 0.22 3.70
CA LEU A 115 14.15 1.04 4.89
C LEU A 115 15.62 1.39 5.16
N ASP A 116 16.50 0.38 5.16
CA ASP A 116 17.93 0.57 5.42
C ASP A 116 18.57 1.53 4.43
N LYS A 117 18.24 1.40 3.13
CA LYS A 117 18.70 2.31 2.08
C LYS A 117 18.24 3.75 2.33
N LEU A 118 16.96 3.95 2.63
CA LEU A 118 16.41 5.29 2.83
C LEU A 118 16.92 5.96 4.10
N VAL A 119 17.13 5.20 5.17
CA VAL A 119 17.72 5.71 6.41
C VAL A 119 19.19 6.08 6.19
N SER A 120 19.94 5.28 5.41
CA SER A 120 21.34 5.56 5.10
C SER A 120 21.49 6.84 4.27
N ASN A 121 20.71 6.98 3.19
CA ASN A 121 20.73 8.18 2.35
C ASN A 121 20.39 9.46 3.14
N LYS A 122 19.41 9.39 4.05
CA LYS A 122 19.07 10.54 4.91
C LYS A 122 20.17 10.93 5.88
N ARG A 123 21.06 10.02 6.27
CA ARG A 123 22.20 10.36 7.13
C ARG A 123 23.28 11.09 6.37
N GLU A 124 23.49 10.74 5.10
CA GLU A 124 24.47 11.39 4.22
C GLU A 124 24.04 12.83 3.86
N ASP A 125 22.75 13.08 3.64
CA ASP A 125 22.23 14.44 3.34
C ASP A 125 22.31 15.43 4.53
N ASN A 126 22.61 14.97 5.75
CA ASN A 126 22.69 15.78 6.97
C ASN A 126 24.14 16.00 7.47
N VAL A 127 25.14 15.65 6.67
CA VAL A 127 26.59 15.87 6.92
C VAL A 127 27.12 16.88 5.91
#